data_AF-A0A1J4UZR0-F1
#
_entry.id   AF-A0A1J4UZR0-F1
#
_cell.length_a   1.000
_cell.length_b   1.000
_cell.length_c   1.000
_cell.angle_alpha   90.00
_cell.angle_beta   90.00
_cell.angle_gamma   90.00
#
_symmetry.space_group_name_H-M   'P 1'
#
loop_
_entity.id
_entity.type
_entity.pdbx_description
1 polymer ?
#
loop_
_entity_poly.entity_id
_entity_poly.type
_entity_poly.pdbx_seq_one_letter_code
_entity_poly.pdbx_strand_id
1 'polypeptide(L)'
;MNEDNKPKTKFKEFTFTKLMTCGRCGTGITAQEKSKNISDGSIRTYVYYSCTRHKDHHCTNPYLREDYLIIQLEEIINDLEINQLGARHIIDREIERHNKLRSSVLGIKDDKKVKEKEVDIRMYAKYLLKEGTIYEKRELLEQLRNKIMLNDKKICIG
;
A
#
# COMPACT_ATOMS: atom_id res chain seq x y z
N MET A 1 -7.39 39.54 21.76
CA MET A 1 -6.72 38.93 20.58
C MET A 1 -6.79 37.42 20.81
N ASN A 2 -7.64 36.70 20.07
CA ASN A 2 -7.92 35.29 20.33
C ASN A 2 -6.98 34.40 19.51
N GLU A 3 -6.19 33.55 20.18
CA GLU A 3 -5.22 32.63 19.59
C GLU A 3 -5.86 31.42 18.86
N ASP A 4 -7.19 31.30 18.86
CA ASP A 4 -7.92 30.09 18.44
C ASP A 4 -8.19 29.97 16.92
N ASN A 5 -7.68 30.90 16.11
CA ASN A 5 -7.96 30.94 14.66
C ASN A 5 -6.75 30.59 13.78
N LYS A 6 -5.83 29.76 14.28
CA LYS A 6 -4.83 29.10 13.42
C LYS A 6 -5.49 27.90 12.75
N PRO A 7 -5.53 27.80 11.40
CA PRO A 7 -5.92 26.55 10.76
C PRO A 7 -4.97 25.47 11.26
N LYS A 8 -5.48 24.48 12.00
CA LYS A 8 -4.73 23.26 12.30
C LYS A 8 -4.45 22.62 10.95
N THR A 9 -3.27 22.85 10.40
CA THR A 9 -2.80 22.16 9.19
C THR A 9 -2.81 20.68 9.52
N LYS A 10 -3.87 19.96 9.14
CA LYS A 10 -3.92 18.51 9.26
C LYS A 10 -2.81 17.98 8.36
N PHE A 11 -1.71 17.52 8.96
CA PHE A 11 -0.71 16.76 8.23
C PHE A 11 -1.40 15.50 7.72
N LYS A 12 -1.72 15.49 6.42
CA LYS A 12 -2.32 14.33 5.79
C LYS A 12 -1.24 13.27 5.63
N GLU A 13 -1.44 12.14 6.30
CA GLU A 13 -0.59 10.98 6.08
C GLU A 13 -0.96 10.30 4.75
N PHE A 14 0.07 10.01 3.96
CA PHE A 14 -0.07 9.24 2.74
C PHE A 14 0.56 7.86 2.92
N THR A 15 -0.21 6.82 2.62
CA THR A 15 0.09 5.42 2.93
C THR A 15 1.49 5.01 2.48
N PHE A 16 1.81 5.25 1.21
CA PHE A 16 3.01 4.71 0.57
C PHE A 16 4.21 5.68 0.56
N THR A 17 4.09 6.82 1.23
CA THR A 17 5.26 7.69 1.45
C THR A 17 6.29 6.99 2.33
N LYS A 18 7.58 7.24 2.08
CA LYS A 18 8.71 6.57 2.78
C LYS A 18 8.84 5.06 2.53
N LEU A 19 7.99 4.45 1.68
CA LEU A 19 8.08 3.05 1.24
C LEU A 19 8.71 2.89 -0.15
N MET A 20 8.89 3.99 -0.88
CA MET A 20 9.37 3.99 -2.25
C MET A 20 10.49 5.00 -2.46
N THR A 21 11.35 4.70 -3.41
CA THR A 21 12.40 5.61 -3.90
C THR A 21 12.21 5.92 -5.39
N CYS A 22 12.75 7.04 -5.85
CA CYS A 22 12.76 7.40 -7.26
C CYS A 22 13.84 6.59 -7.98
N GLY A 23 13.45 5.76 -8.94
CA GLY A 23 14.39 4.96 -9.73
C GLY A 23 15.29 5.73 -10.69
N ARG A 24 15.07 7.05 -10.87
CA ARG A 24 15.95 7.91 -11.68
C ARG A 24 17.06 8.58 -10.89
N CYS A 25 16.73 9.18 -9.74
CA CYS A 25 17.67 10.00 -8.96
C CYS A 25 17.90 9.50 -7.52
N GLY A 26 17.23 8.41 -7.11
CA GLY A 26 17.42 7.77 -5.81
C GLY A 26 16.98 8.59 -4.59
N THR A 27 16.08 9.56 -4.76
CA THR A 27 15.44 10.26 -3.62
C THR A 27 14.19 9.53 -3.14
N GLY A 28 13.64 9.93 -2.00
CA GLY A 28 12.32 9.47 -1.57
C GLY A 28 11.18 9.92 -2.50
N ILE A 29 10.05 9.24 -2.35
CA ILE A 29 8.77 9.60 -2.97
C ILE A 29 7.86 10.29 -1.95
N THR A 30 7.25 11.40 -2.36
CA THR A 30 6.19 12.12 -1.63
C THR A 30 4.86 11.95 -2.35
N ALA A 31 3.77 12.42 -1.74
CA ALA A 31 2.44 12.38 -2.32
C ALA A 31 1.69 13.71 -2.17
N GLN A 32 0.75 13.93 -3.07
CA GLN A 32 -0.15 15.07 -3.05
C GLN A 32 -1.55 14.64 -3.47
N GLU A 33 -2.56 15.31 -2.93
CA GLU A 33 -3.96 15.10 -3.28
C GLU A 33 -4.43 16.18 -4.26
N LYS A 34 -5.24 15.79 -5.24
CA LYS A 34 -5.88 16.71 -6.18
C LYS A 34 -7.35 16.36 -6.34
N SER A 35 -8.22 17.30 -6.03
CA SER A 35 -9.66 17.22 -6.29
C SER A 35 -9.98 17.76 -7.69
N LYS A 36 -10.89 17.10 -8.40
CA LYS A 36 -11.38 17.50 -9.71
C LYS A 36 -12.91 17.52 -9.70
N ASN A 37 -13.48 18.61 -10.20
CA ASN A 37 -14.90 18.68 -10.51
C ASN A 37 -15.15 17.87 -11.77
N ILE A 38 -16.13 16.98 -11.72
CA ILE A 38 -16.59 16.19 -12.85
C ILE A 38 -17.79 16.91 -13.47
N SER A 39 -18.02 16.65 -14.77
CA SER A 39 -19.11 17.28 -15.53
C SER A 39 -20.52 17.03 -14.96
N ASP A 40 -20.68 15.97 -14.16
CA ASP A 40 -21.92 15.63 -13.45
C ASP A 40 -22.10 16.42 -12.12
N GLY A 41 -21.17 17.33 -11.79
CA GLY A 41 -21.19 18.11 -10.56
C GLY A 41 -20.55 17.40 -9.35
N SER A 42 -20.14 16.14 -9.48
CA SER A 42 -19.43 15.43 -8.41
C SER A 42 -17.97 15.87 -8.29
N ILE A 43 -17.41 15.80 -7.07
CA ILE A 43 -15.98 16.06 -6.83
C ILE A 43 -15.29 14.71 -6.63
N ARG A 44 -14.30 14.42 -7.48
CA ARG A 44 -13.44 13.24 -7.33
C ARG A 44 -12.04 13.63 -6.88
N THR A 45 -11.52 12.88 -5.93
CA THR A 45 -10.22 13.17 -5.34
C THR A 45 -9.22 12.07 -5.66
N TYR A 46 -8.00 12.47 -6.02
CA TYR A 46 -6.95 11.56 -6.45
C TYR A 46 -5.64 11.85 -5.71
N VAL A 47 -4.96 10.80 -5.29
CA VAL A 47 -3.61 10.87 -4.69
C VAL A 47 -2.58 10.56 -5.76
N TYR A 48 -1.52 11.37 -5.83
CA TYR A 48 -0.41 11.23 -6.77
C TYR A 48 0.92 11.16 -6.01
N TYR A 49 1.70 10.12 -6.30
CA TYR A 49 3.04 9.90 -5.79
C TYR A 49 4.08 10.42 -6.78
N SER A 50 5.14 11.08 -6.27
CA SER A 50 6.22 11.62 -7.10
C SER A 50 7.54 11.80 -6.35
N CYS A 51 8.62 11.89 -7.12
CA CYS A 51 9.95 12.23 -6.63
C CYS A 51 9.93 13.54 -5.83
N THR A 52 10.58 13.55 -4.66
CA THR A 52 10.79 14.79 -3.86
C THR A 52 11.74 15.78 -4.52
N ARG A 53 12.54 15.34 -5.51
CA ARG A 53 13.54 16.14 -6.22
C ARG A 53 14.60 16.75 -5.29
N HIS A 54 14.88 16.08 -4.17
CA HIS A 54 15.85 16.55 -3.19
C HIS A 54 17.31 16.41 -3.66
N LYS A 55 17.66 15.32 -4.36
CA LYS A 55 19.00 15.10 -4.93
C LYS A 55 19.13 15.69 -6.35
N ASP A 56 18.06 15.63 -7.14
CA ASP A 56 18.00 16.16 -8.49
C ASP A 56 16.73 17.01 -8.67
N HIS A 57 16.92 18.33 -8.70
CA HIS A 57 15.85 19.31 -8.87
C HIS A 57 15.19 19.26 -10.25
N HIS A 58 15.84 18.64 -11.24
CA HIS A 58 15.35 18.52 -12.62
C HIS A 58 14.86 17.11 -12.94
N CYS A 59 14.70 16.25 -11.92
CA CYS A 59 14.21 14.90 -12.11
C CYS A 59 12.85 14.89 -12.83
N THR A 60 12.87 14.30 -14.03
CA THR A 60 11.74 14.21 -14.96
C THR A 60 10.86 12.98 -14.73
N ASN A 61 11.06 12.27 -13.61
CA ASN A 61 10.25 11.11 -13.28
C ASN A 61 8.77 11.52 -13.10
N PRO A 62 7.83 10.92 -13.85
CA PRO A 62 6.42 11.31 -13.81
C PRO A 62 5.73 10.93 -12.50
N TYR A 63 4.58 11.56 -12.26
CA TYR A 63 3.67 11.22 -11.16
C TYR A 63 2.97 9.87 -11.43
N LEU A 64 2.80 9.07 -10.37
CA LEU A 64 1.99 7.84 -10.39
C LEU A 64 0.75 8.04 -9.49
N ARG A 65 -0.44 7.74 -10.02
CA ARG A 65 -1.69 7.83 -9.26
C ARG A 65 -1.84 6.61 -8.34
N GLU A 66 -2.44 6.79 -7.17
CA GLU A 66 -2.50 5.75 -6.14
C GLU A 66 -3.25 4.48 -6.56
N ASP A 67 -4.31 4.60 -7.34
CA ASP A 67 -5.04 3.46 -7.90
C ASP A 67 -4.15 2.58 -8.78
N TYR A 68 -3.36 3.18 -9.67
CA TYR A 68 -2.37 2.44 -10.48
C TYR A 68 -1.22 1.89 -9.64
N LEU A 69 -0.81 2.60 -8.59
CA LEU A 69 0.19 2.11 -7.65
C LEU A 69 -0.30 0.84 -6.94
N ILE A 70 -1.55 0.83 -6.46
CA ILE A 70 -2.16 -0.34 -5.81
C ILE A 70 -2.21 -1.51 -6.78
N ILE A 71 -2.64 -1.31 -8.04
CA ILE A 71 -2.67 -2.38 -9.05
C ILE A 71 -1.28 -3.00 -9.24
N GLN A 72 -0.24 -2.19 -9.38
CA GLN A 72 1.12 -2.70 -9.56
C GLN A 72 1.68 -3.39 -8.30
N LEU A 73 1.30 -2.93 -7.10
CA LEU A 73 1.63 -3.61 -5.85
C LEU A 73 0.92 -4.97 -5.75
N GLU A 74 -0.31 -5.12 -6.26
CA GLU A 74 -0.99 -6.42 -6.33
C GLU A 74 -0.32 -7.40 -7.29
N GLU A 75 0.25 -6.90 -8.39
CA GLU A 75 1.06 -7.69 -9.32
C GLU A 75 2.33 -8.18 -8.64
N ILE A 76 3.05 -7.28 -7.98
CA ILE A 76 4.23 -7.62 -7.18
C ILE A 76 3.90 -8.67 -6.11
N ILE A 77 2.78 -8.53 -5.39
CA ILE A 77 2.34 -9.51 -4.39
C ILE A 77 2.09 -10.91 -4.99
N ASN A 78 1.76 -11.03 -6.30
CA ASN A 78 1.63 -12.35 -6.93
C ASN A 78 2.98 -13.02 -7.16
N ASP A 79 3.98 -12.23 -7.51
CA ASP A 79 5.31 -12.73 -7.89
C ASP A 79 6.22 -12.91 -6.67
N LEU A 80 5.92 -12.23 -5.56
CA LEU A 80 6.66 -12.35 -4.32
C LEU A 80 6.54 -13.73 -3.69
N GLU A 81 7.62 -14.21 -3.06
CA GLU A 81 7.52 -15.32 -2.12
C GLU A 81 6.79 -14.85 -0.84
N ILE A 82 6.00 -15.73 -0.23
CA ILE A 82 5.17 -15.39 0.94
C ILE A 82 5.99 -14.92 2.14
N ASN A 83 7.20 -15.44 2.31
CA ASN A 83 8.17 -15.04 3.33
C ASN A 83 8.64 -13.57 3.18
N GLN A 84 8.42 -12.92 2.03
CA GLN A 84 8.79 -11.53 1.77
C GLN A 84 7.66 -10.53 2.09
N LEU A 85 6.50 -11.02 2.52
CA LEU A 85 5.40 -10.20 3.02
C LEU A 85 5.62 -9.94 4.52
N GLY A 86 5.83 -8.68 4.90
CA GLY A 86 6.11 -8.28 6.30
C GLY A 86 4.98 -8.62 7.27
N ALA A 87 3.75 -8.76 6.75
CA ALA A 87 2.58 -9.12 7.51
C ALA A 87 2.34 -10.63 7.68
N ARG A 88 3.25 -11.53 7.28
CA ARG A 88 3.01 -12.98 7.36
C ARG A 88 2.41 -13.41 8.70
N HIS A 89 2.95 -12.90 9.79
CA HIS A 89 2.48 -13.21 11.15
C HIS A 89 1.05 -12.66 11.45
N ILE A 90 0.67 -11.52 10.88
CA ILE A 90 -0.71 -10.99 10.95
C ILE A 90 -1.65 -11.91 10.19
N ILE A 91 -1.26 -12.32 8.98
CA ILE A 91 -2.06 -13.17 8.12
C ILE A 91 -2.25 -14.54 8.78
N ASP A 92 -1.17 -15.13 9.30
CA ASP A 92 -1.20 -16.40 10.02
C ASP A 92 -2.13 -16.30 11.24
N ARG A 93 -2.06 -15.21 12.03
CA ARG A 93 -2.95 -14.98 13.18
C ARG A 93 -4.41 -14.88 12.77
N GLU A 94 -4.73 -14.17 11.70
CA GLU A 94 -6.12 -13.97 11.29
C GLU A 94 -6.71 -15.20 10.60
N ILE A 95 -5.88 -15.97 9.88
CA ILE A 95 -6.22 -17.32 9.40
C ILE A 95 -6.48 -18.26 10.58
N GLU A 96 -5.63 -18.28 11.60
CA GLU A 96 -5.85 -19.08 12.82
C GLU A 96 -7.13 -18.67 13.52
N ARG A 97 -7.39 -17.37 13.67
CA ARG A 97 -8.62 -16.84 14.26
C ARG A 97 -9.85 -17.28 13.47
N HIS A 98 -9.80 -17.19 12.14
CA HIS A 98 -10.89 -17.61 11.27
C HIS A 98 -11.13 -19.12 11.34
N ASN A 99 -10.07 -19.92 11.33
CA ASN A 99 -10.14 -21.39 11.44
C ASN A 99 -10.65 -21.83 12.82
N LYS A 100 -10.24 -21.14 13.90
CA LYS A 100 -10.78 -21.38 15.24
C LYS A 100 -12.27 -21.10 15.26
N LEU A 101 -12.73 -20.02 14.64
CA LEU A 101 -14.16 -19.70 14.57
C LEU A 101 -14.93 -20.75 13.75
N ARG A 102 -14.41 -21.16 12.59
CA ARG A 102 -15.01 -22.22 11.75
C ARG A 102 -15.10 -23.57 12.45
N SER A 103 -14.04 -23.99 13.13
CA SER A 103 -13.99 -25.30 13.79
C SER A 103 -14.76 -25.33 15.11
N SER A 104 -14.65 -24.28 15.94
CA SER A 104 -15.26 -24.26 17.28
C SER A 104 -16.72 -23.78 17.29
N VAL A 105 -17.10 -22.88 16.37
CA VAL A 105 -18.47 -22.33 16.32
C VAL A 105 -19.31 -23.04 15.28
N LEU A 106 -18.74 -23.34 14.10
CA LEU A 106 -19.50 -23.92 12.97
C LEU A 106 -19.28 -25.43 12.80
N GLY A 107 -18.37 -26.05 13.55
CA GLY A 107 -18.10 -27.49 13.49
C GLY A 107 -17.44 -27.99 12.20
N ILE A 108 -16.94 -27.08 11.35
CA ILE A 108 -16.34 -27.40 10.05
C ILE A 108 -14.85 -27.71 10.26
N LYS A 109 -14.40 -28.90 9.86
CA LYS A 109 -12.97 -29.28 9.85
C LYS A 109 -12.36 -28.94 8.49
N ASP A 110 -11.27 -28.16 8.49
CA ASP A 110 -10.52 -27.80 7.27
C ASP A 110 -9.28 -28.68 7.12
N ASP A 111 -9.29 -29.58 6.12
CA ASP A 111 -8.12 -30.36 5.65
C ASP A 111 -7.45 -29.66 4.45
N LYS A 112 -7.16 -28.36 4.58
CA LYS A 112 -6.58 -27.59 3.47
C LYS A 112 -5.11 -27.90 3.25
N LYS A 113 -4.74 -28.17 1.98
CA LYS A 113 -3.35 -28.44 1.55
C LYS A 113 -2.50 -27.16 1.64
N VAL A 114 -1.17 -27.31 1.71
CA VAL A 114 -0.21 -26.19 1.80
C VAL A 114 -0.43 -25.14 0.69
N LYS A 115 -0.66 -25.57 -0.55
CA LYS A 115 -0.92 -24.65 -1.68
C LYS A 115 -2.19 -23.81 -1.52
N GLU A 116 -3.24 -24.35 -0.92
CA GLU A 116 -4.49 -23.60 -0.68
C GLU A 116 -4.29 -22.51 0.37
N LYS A 117 -3.48 -22.79 1.41
CA LYS A 117 -3.10 -21.79 2.41
C LYS A 117 -2.29 -20.64 1.79
N GLU A 118 -1.37 -20.94 0.88
CA GLU A 118 -0.59 -19.91 0.18
C GLU A 118 -1.48 -18.99 -0.68
N VAL A 119 -2.49 -19.55 -1.35
CA VAL A 119 -3.49 -18.78 -2.11
C VAL A 119 -4.32 -17.89 -1.17
N ASP A 120 -4.77 -18.43 -0.03
CA ASP A 120 -5.52 -17.67 0.98
C ASP A 120 -4.69 -16.48 1.52
N ILE A 121 -3.39 -16.68 1.73
CA ILE A 121 -2.46 -15.63 2.18
C ILE A 121 -2.34 -14.50 1.15
N ARG A 122 -2.14 -14.83 -0.14
CA ARG A 122 -2.02 -13.82 -1.20
C ARG A 122 -3.31 -13.02 -1.38
N MET A 123 -4.46 -13.70 -1.30
CA MET A 123 -5.76 -13.04 -1.40
C MET A 123 -5.97 -12.07 -0.24
N TYR A 124 -5.61 -12.47 0.98
CA TYR A 124 -5.71 -11.61 2.15
C TYR A 124 -4.72 -10.43 2.11
N ALA A 125 -3.49 -10.64 1.62
CA ALA A 125 -2.53 -9.55 1.40
C ALA A 125 -3.07 -8.49 0.42
N LYS A 126 -3.70 -8.91 -0.68
CA LYS A 126 -4.36 -7.99 -1.63
C LYS A 126 -5.54 -7.25 -0.99
N TYR A 127 -6.32 -7.93 -0.16
CA TYR A 127 -7.39 -7.30 0.61
C TYR A 127 -6.84 -6.20 1.54
N LEU A 128 -5.79 -6.48 2.32
CA LEU A 128 -5.15 -5.48 3.19
C LEU A 128 -4.60 -4.31 2.38
N LEU A 129 -4.01 -4.55 1.21
CA LEU A 129 -3.49 -3.50 0.35
C LEU A 129 -4.58 -2.55 -0.17
N LYS A 130 -5.81 -3.04 -0.37
CA LYS A 130 -6.96 -2.24 -0.82
C LYS A 130 -7.70 -1.59 0.35
N GLU A 131 -8.14 -2.39 1.31
CA GLU A 131 -9.09 -1.99 2.36
C GLU A 131 -8.46 -1.78 3.74
N GLY A 132 -7.19 -2.18 3.92
CA GLY A 132 -6.50 -2.04 5.20
C GLY A 132 -6.30 -0.58 5.63
N THR A 133 -6.06 -0.41 6.92
CA THR A 133 -5.58 0.83 7.50
C THR A 133 -4.19 1.19 6.96
N ILE A 134 -3.79 2.45 7.12
CA ILE A 134 -2.43 2.91 6.76
C ILE A 134 -1.35 2.05 7.43
N TYR A 135 -1.59 1.64 8.68
CA TYR A 135 -0.65 0.81 9.44
C TYR A 135 -0.54 -0.59 8.87
N GLU A 136 -1.65 -1.27 8.63
CA GLU A 136 -1.66 -2.63 8.03
C GLU A 136 -1.01 -2.64 6.65
N LYS A 137 -1.28 -1.62 5.82
CA LYS A 137 -0.64 -1.48 4.50
C LYS A 137 0.87 -1.29 4.60
N ARG A 138 1.32 -0.49 5.57
CA ARG A 138 2.75 -0.25 5.81
C ARG A 138 3.44 -1.49 6.35
N GLU A 139 2.81 -2.19 7.29
CA GLU A 139 3.33 -3.43 7.89
C GLU A 139 3.43 -4.55 6.84
N LEU A 140 2.41 -4.70 5.98
CA LEU A 140 2.44 -5.63 4.86
C LEU A 140 3.67 -5.42 3.95
N LEU A 141 4.02 -4.17 3.71
CA LEU A 141 5.09 -3.76 2.80
C LEU A 141 6.40 -3.41 3.51
N GLU A 142 6.51 -3.63 4.82
CA GLU A 142 7.63 -3.13 5.62
C GLU A 142 8.98 -3.71 5.16
N GLN A 143 9.00 -5.01 4.87
CA GLN A 143 10.18 -5.70 4.34
C GLN A 143 10.57 -5.23 2.92
N LEU A 144 9.68 -4.52 2.24
CA LEU A 144 9.86 -3.98 0.88
C LEU A 144 10.21 -2.48 0.86
N ARG A 145 10.22 -1.81 2.02
CA ARG A 145 10.34 -0.35 2.19
C ARG A 145 11.51 0.33 1.45
N ASN A 146 12.57 -0.42 1.14
CA ASN A 146 13.75 0.08 0.41
C ASN A 146 13.95 -0.58 -0.96
N LYS A 147 13.12 -1.56 -1.32
CA LYS A 147 13.21 -2.25 -2.61
C LYS A 147 12.28 -1.63 -3.65
N ILE A 148 11.18 -0.97 -3.24
CA ILE A 148 10.22 -0.43 -4.20
C ILE A 148 10.78 0.84 -4.84
N MET A 149 11.03 0.77 -6.15
CA MET A 149 11.52 1.88 -6.97
C MET A 149 10.44 2.33 -7.94
N LEU A 150 10.10 3.62 -7.93
CA LEU A 150 9.22 4.25 -8.92
C LEU A 150 10.03 4.83 -10.07
N ASN A 151 9.86 4.30 -11.28
CA ASN A 151 10.43 4.83 -12.50
C ASN A 151 9.40 4.79 -13.64
N ASP A 152 9.18 5.94 -14.29
CA ASP A 152 8.33 6.07 -15.46
C ASP A 152 6.91 5.49 -15.28
N LYS A 153 6.26 5.88 -14.16
CA LYS A 153 4.93 5.40 -13.73
C LYS A 153 4.85 3.90 -13.43
N LYS A 154 5.99 3.19 -13.41
CA LYS A 154 6.07 1.79 -13.00
C LYS A 154 6.81 1.65 -11.68
N ILE A 155 6.39 0.70 -10.86
CA ILE A 155 7.13 0.26 -9.69
C ILE A 155 7.79 -1.08 -9.93
N CYS A 156 8.99 -1.25 -9.39
CA CYS A 156 9.70 -2.53 -9.37
C CYS A 156 10.35 -2.74 -8.01
N ILE A 157 10.72 -3.98 -7.72
CA ILE A 157 11.53 -4.37 -6.56
C ILE A 157 12.99 -4.43 -7.01
N GLY A 158 13.86 -3.68 -6.34
CA GLY A 158 15.31 -3.73 -6.48
C GLY A 158 15.99 -4.75 -5.56
#